data_AF-A0A8T4ZN99-F1
#
_entry.id   AF-A0A8T4ZN99-F1
#
_cell.length_a   1.000
_cell.length_b   1.000
_cell.length_c   1.000
_cell.angle_alpha   90.00
_cell.angle_beta   90.00
_cell.angle_gamma   90.00
#
_symmetry.space_group_name_H-M   'P 1'
#
loop_
_entity.id
_entity.type
_entity.pdbx_description
1 polymer ?
#
loop_
_entity_poly.entity_id
_entity_poly.type
_entity_poly.pdbx_seq_one_letter_code
_entity_poly.pdbx_strand_id
1 'polypeptide(L)'
;NPTEGLPGDEVNVTGAYFASNDAVTVYFFSEPIIVASAYTNDNGGFTATFNIPLDAALGTHTIKAVDQVYGQYGLQAEASFTVHSVAIKPRISAYLQGDTVSFYLNSTLQFEPGTAITIKTTDPVGIPFTTFTIDAADLVNIRGVWAAPYDMATLPLIIPSDAQLGTWSWNATFYLTLYPGEEKNAAGTFEVLEKPSLNMVLERMAELDVKIEGVLQKADDLHLLIQTSKGEVLAKLDEVEARLTNTIITAKGEMLANIDTAVGQIELRLNELNAMIVDVKDDTVLIKTDLGTVKADLATVKGIVSGLGGDISTIRNSVASIQSEMGTIKAELKALNGKITSVQNGTATIETSIGELTGNLTATHASIKNLNGTVATLQTDLGEVKVSINELGARIATVEGLNVTIATCLGSFHGTLESIDSNIANILVPGIGRIEALVSTAEDASIRAESAATGVSTIMYMTVALAAAATLISAANFLQTKRRATS
;
A
#
# COMPACT_ATOMS: atom_id res chain seq x y z
N ASN A 1 -47.33 -64.67 36.81
CA ASN A 1 -46.62 -65.57 35.88
C ASN A 1 -47.11 -65.27 34.48
N PRO A 2 -46.41 -64.40 33.73
CA PRO A 2 -44.97 -64.09 33.82
C PRO A 2 -44.59 -63.07 34.92
N THR A 3 -43.28 -62.86 35.11
CA THR A 3 -42.65 -61.86 36.03
C THR A 3 -42.07 -60.66 35.27
N GLU A 4 -42.13 -60.68 33.94
CA GLU A 4 -41.71 -59.60 33.06
C GLU A 4 -42.46 -59.70 31.73
N GLY A 5 -42.55 -58.60 30.98
CA GLY A 5 -43.28 -58.57 29.72
C GLY A 5 -43.21 -57.23 28.98
N LEU A 6 -43.87 -57.14 27.84
CA LEU A 6 -44.00 -55.93 27.02
C LEU A 6 -45.38 -55.28 27.23
N PRO A 7 -45.51 -53.95 27.04
CA PRO A 7 -46.81 -53.29 27.04
C PRO A 7 -47.81 -53.99 26.12
N GLY A 8 -49.00 -54.27 26.62
CA GLY A 8 -50.06 -55.02 25.95
C GLY A 8 -50.10 -56.52 26.23
N ASP A 9 -49.04 -57.13 26.77
CA ASP A 9 -49.07 -58.56 27.10
C ASP A 9 -50.06 -58.86 28.25
N GLU A 10 -50.68 -60.03 28.18
CA GLU A 10 -51.55 -60.54 29.25
C GLU A 10 -50.71 -61.10 30.41
N VAL A 11 -51.04 -60.68 31.62
CA VAL A 11 -50.40 -61.11 32.87
C VAL A 11 -51.42 -61.83 33.73
N ASN A 12 -51.10 -63.07 34.10
CA ASN A 12 -51.88 -63.85 35.06
C ASN A 12 -51.32 -63.68 36.49
N VAL A 13 -52.16 -63.19 37.38
CA VAL A 13 -51.90 -62.94 38.80
C VAL A 13 -52.66 -63.98 39.62
N THR A 14 -51.93 -64.71 40.45
CA THR A 14 -52.49 -65.70 41.38
C THR A 14 -52.05 -65.36 42.80
N GLY A 15 -52.97 -65.43 43.75
CA GLY A 15 -52.65 -65.26 45.16
C GLY A 15 -53.32 -66.33 46.02
N ALA A 16 -52.82 -66.49 47.25
CA ALA A 16 -53.30 -67.44 48.24
C ALA A 16 -53.27 -66.82 49.64
N TYR A 17 -54.03 -67.40 50.57
CA TYR A 17 -54.15 -66.96 51.96
C TYR A 17 -54.78 -65.57 52.17
N PHE A 18 -55.57 -65.09 51.22
CA PHE A 18 -56.46 -63.93 51.40
C PHE A 18 -57.73 -64.34 52.16
N ALA A 19 -58.56 -63.39 52.59
CA ALA A 19 -59.84 -63.76 53.19
C ALA A 19 -60.70 -64.56 52.19
N SER A 20 -61.35 -65.63 52.67
CA SER A 20 -62.15 -66.54 51.83
C SER A 20 -63.43 -65.88 51.31
N ASN A 21 -63.79 -66.13 50.05
CA ASN A 21 -65.01 -65.62 49.40
C ASN A 21 -65.15 -64.09 49.42
N ASP A 22 -64.04 -63.36 49.29
CA ASP A 22 -64.02 -61.89 49.30
C ASP A 22 -63.39 -61.30 48.02
N ALA A 23 -63.68 -60.03 47.78
CA ALA A 23 -63.18 -59.27 46.65
C ALA A 23 -61.70 -58.87 46.85
N VAL A 24 -60.89 -59.15 45.84
CA VAL A 24 -59.49 -58.74 45.74
C VAL A 24 -59.33 -57.76 44.57
N THR A 25 -58.70 -56.62 44.84
CA THR A 25 -58.33 -55.63 43.81
C THR A 25 -56.86 -55.74 43.50
N VAL A 26 -56.52 -55.78 42.21
CA VAL A 26 -55.14 -55.86 41.72
C VAL A 26 -54.72 -54.52 41.13
N TYR A 27 -53.57 -54.03 41.59
CA TYR A 27 -52.99 -52.75 41.24
C TYR A 27 -51.61 -52.94 40.58
N PHE A 28 -51.27 -52.03 39.67
CA PHE A 28 -49.96 -51.92 39.03
C PHE A 28 -49.32 -50.56 39.36
N PHE A 29 -48.15 -50.55 40.01
CA PHE A 29 -47.55 -49.36 40.66
C PHE A 29 -46.51 -48.61 39.81
N SER A 30 -46.92 -48.02 38.69
CA SER A 30 -46.18 -46.93 38.01
C SER A 30 -46.70 -45.57 38.46
N GLU A 31 -48.02 -45.43 38.36
CA GLU A 31 -48.96 -44.60 39.11
C GLU A 31 -50.10 -45.58 39.47
N PRO A 32 -50.73 -45.57 40.65
CA PRO A 32 -51.60 -46.68 41.05
C PRO A 32 -52.80 -46.85 40.09
N ILE A 33 -52.68 -47.82 39.18
CA ILE A 33 -53.71 -48.17 38.19
C ILE A 33 -54.35 -49.47 38.67
N ILE A 34 -55.68 -49.46 38.80
CA ILE A 34 -56.45 -50.69 39.01
C ILE A 34 -56.48 -51.43 37.67
N VAL A 35 -55.88 -52.61 37.63
CA VAL A 35 -55.73 -53.39 36.39
C VAL A 35 -56.66 -54.60 36.35
N ALA A 36 -57.07 -55.13 37.50
CA ALA A 36 -58.03 -56.23 37.58
C ALA A 36 -58.73 -56.31 38.94
N SER A 37 -59.80 -57.11 38.99
CA SER A 37 -60.45 -57.54 40.24
C SER A 37 -60.82 -59.02 40.14
N ALA A 38 -60.82 -59.72 41.28
CA ALA A 38 -61.17 -61.13 41.37
C ALA A 38 -61.86 -61.43 42.71
N TYR A 39 -62.42 -62.63 42.85
CA TYR A 39 -62.90 -63.15 44.12
C TYR A 39 -62.04 -64.33 44.57
N THR A 40 -61.79 -64.41 45.87
CA THR A 40 -61.11 -65.56 46.47
C THR A 40 -62.07 -66.74 46.63
N ASN A 41 -61.53 -67.96 46.61
CA ASN A 41 -62.27 -69.18 46.93
C ASN A 41 -62.35 -69.44 48.45
N ASP A 42 -62.96 -70.55 48.86
CA ASP A 42 -63.10 -70.97 50.26
C ASP A 42 -61.75 -71.08 51.02
N ASN A 43 -60.64 -71.25 50.31
CA ASN A 43 -59.29 -71.37 50.87
C ASN A 43 -58.49 -70.05 50.77
N GLY A 44 -59.11 -68.94 50.35
CA GLY A 44 -58.42 -67.65 50.21
C GLY A 44 -57.54 -67.52 48.98
N GLY A 45 -57.71 -68.39 47.98
CA GLY A 45 -56.97 -68.35 46.71
C GLY A 45 -57.74 -67.61 45.63
N PHE A 46 -57.06 -66.81 44.80
CA PHE A 46 -57.68 -66.11 43.66
C PHE A 46 -56.78 -66.17 42.41
N THR A 47 -57.41 -65.94 41.26
CA THR A 47 -56.76 -65.76 39.96
C THR A 47 -57.37 -64.55 39.25
N ALA A 48 -56.54 -63.69 38.69
CA ALA A 48 -56.94 -62.51 37.92
C ALA A 48 -56.03 -62.34 36.70
N THR A 49 -56.56 -61.82 35.60
CA THR A 49 -55.79 -61.49 34.40
C THR A 49 -55.94 -60.01 34.05
N PHE A 50 -54.88 -59.41 33.52
CA PHE A 50 -54.89 -58.05 32.98
C PHE A 50 -53.87 -57.90 31.86
N ASN A 51 -54.05 -56.91 30.99
CA ASN A 51 -53.04 -56.54 29.99
C ASN A 51 -52.20 -55.39 30.53
N ILE A 52 -50.88 -55.46 30.35
CA ILE A 52 -49.97 -54.37 30.73
C ILE A 52 -50.39 -53.09 29.98
N PRO A 53 -50.59 -51.95 30.66
CA PRO A 53 -50.96 -50.70 30.00
C PRO A 53 -49.97 -50.33 28.88
N LEU A 54 -50.49 -49.87 27.74
CA LEU A 54 -49.65 -49.55 26.57
C LEU A 54 -48.66 -48.39 26.82
N ASP A 55 -48.98 -47.53 27.79
CA ASP A 55 -48.20 -46.39 28.25
C ASP A 55 -47.44 -46.67 29.56
N ALA A 56 -47.39 -47.93 30.01
CA ALA A 56 -46.65 -48.32 31.20
C ALA A 56 -45.18 -47.88 31.10
N ALA A 57 -44.68 -47.20 32.14
CA ALA A 57 -43.29 -46.79 32.21
C ALA A 57 -42.36 -48.03 32.17
N LEU A 58 -41.13 -47.86 31.67
CA LEU A 58 -40.18 -48.96 31.57
C LEU A 58 -39.51 -49.26 32.91
N GLY A 59 -39.17 -50.52 33.14
CA GLY A 59 -38.47 -50.97 34.35
C GLY A 59 -39.35 -51.77 35.30
N THR A 60 -38.91 -51.91 36.54
CA THR A 60 -39.57 -52.75 37.54
C THR A 60 -40.72 -52.02 38.22
N HIS A 61 -41.90 -52.65 38.19
CA HIS A 61 -43.13 -52.22 38.84
C HIS A 61 -43.49 -53.20 39.95
N THR A 62 -44.35 -52.75 40.86
CA THR A 62 -44.95 -53.62 41.86
C THR A 62 -46.38 -53.96 41.43
N ILE A 63 -46.73 -55.24 41.40
CA ILE A 63 -48.11 -55.72 41.37
C ILE A 63 -48.54 -55.93 42.80
N LYS A 64 -49.67 -55.33 43.20
CA LYS A 64 -50.24 -55.52 44.54
C LYS A 64 -51.64 -56.05 44.45
N ALA A 65 -51.94 -57.05 45.26
CA ALA A 65 -53.30 -57.53 45.49
C ALA A 65 -53.72 -57.16 46.92
N VAL A 66 -54.93 -56.63 47.09
CA VAL A 66 -55.49 -56.21 48.38
C VAL A 66 -56.92 -56.74 48.50
N ASP A 67 -57.25 -57.41 49.61
CA ASP A 67 -58.64 -57.75 49.95
C ASP A 67 -59.36 -56.59 50.68
N GLN A 68 -60.68 -56.49 50.49
CA GLN A 68 -61.46 -55.34 50.98
C GLN A 68 -61.92 -55.46 52.43
N VAL A 69 -61.57 -56.54 53.14
CA VAL A 69 -62.32 -56.99 54.31
C VAL A 69 -62.45 -55.91 55.39
N TYR A 70 -61.43 -55.06 55.64
CA TYR A 70 -61.48 -54.06 56.72
C TYR A 70 -60.59 -52.81 56.51
N GLY A 71 -60.73 -52.08 55.40
CA GLY A 71 -60.01 -50.80 55.22
C GLY A 71 -58.48 -50.96 55.37
N GLN A 72 -57.83 -50.12 56.19
CA GLN A 72 -56.35 -50.09 56.35
C GLN A 72 -55.72 -51.40 56.90
N TYR A 73 -56.52 -52.43 57.20
CA TYR A 73 -56.10 -53.71 57.79
C TYR A 73 -56.33 -54.93 56.87
N GLY A 74 -56.70 -54.73 55.60
CA GLY A 74 -56.84 -55.82 54.62
C GLY A 74 -55.52 -56.57 54.38
N LEU A 75 -55.61 -57.85 54.04
CA LEU A 75 -54.47 -58.64 53.64
C LEU A 75 -53.99 -58.16 52.26
N GLN A 76 -52.67 -58.05 52.13
CA GLN A 76 -52.02 -57.60 50.91
C GLN A 76 -50.84 -58.50 50.56
N ALA A 77 -50.63 -58.70 49.27
CA ALA A 77 -49.43 -59.34 48.74
C ALA A 77 -48.89 -58.51 47.58
N GLU A 78 -47.57 -58.50 47.46
CA GLU A 78 -46.84 -57.75 46.44
C GLU A 78 -45.90 -58.67 45.68
N ALA A 79 -45.77 -58.44 44.37
CA ALA A 79 -44.83 -59.12 43.50
C ALA A 79 -44.19 -58.10 42.55
N SER A 80 -42.91 -58.26 42.25
CA SER A 80 -42.24 -57.41 41.26
C SER A 80 -42.52 -57.89 39.84
N PHE A 81 -42.72 -56.95 38.92
CA PHE A 81 -42.93 -57.21 37.50
C PHE A 81 -42.13 -56.22 36.65
N THR A 82 -41.30 -56.69 35.73
CA THR A 82 -40.49 -55.81 34.87
C THR A 82 -41.14 -55.57 33.51
N VAL A 83 -41.38 -54.30 33.16
CA VAL A 83 -41.86 -53.88 31.84
C VAL A 83 -40.69 -53.51 30.95
N HIS A 84 -40.65 -54.13 29.78
CA HIS A 84 -39.64 -53.94 28.75
C HIS A 84 -40.14 -53.11 27.58
N SER A 85 -39.25 -52.70 26.68
CA SER A 85 -39.65 -52.05 25.42
C SER A 85 -38.87 -52.59 24.24
N VAL A 86 -39.52 -52.62 23.08
CA VAL A 86 -38.89 -52.73 21.77
C VAL A 86 -39.37 -51.57 20.92
N ALA A 87 -38.44 -50.74 20.45
CA ALA A 87 -38.72 -49.60 19.59
C ALA A 87 -38.01 -49.83 18.25
N ILE A 88 -38.79 -50.12 17.21
CA ILE A 88 -38.35 -50.16 15.82
C ILE A 88 -39.15 -49.08 15.08
N LYS A 89 -38.47 -48.12 14.45
CA LYS A 89 -39.11 -47.06 13.66
C LYS A 89 -38.12 -46.41 12.69
N PRO A 90 -38.58 -45.77 11.61
CA PRO A 90 -37.74 -44.88 10.82
C PRO A 90 -37.13 -43.77 11.70
N ARG A 91 -35.89 -43.36 11.40
CA ARG A 91 -35.20 -42.29 12.16
C ARG A 91 -35.84 -40.92 11.97
N ILE A 92 -36.37 -40.66 10.79
CA ILE A 92 -37.17 -39.48 10.45
C ILE A 92 -38.50 -39.92 9.82
N SER A 93 -39.51 -39.06 9.90
CA SER A 93 -40.87 -39.37 9.45
C SER A 93 -41.12 -39.06 7.97
N ALA A 94 -40.21 -38.36 7.30
CA ALA A 94 -40.32 -37.99 5.90
C ALA A 94 -38.95 -38.03 5.22
N TYR A 95 -38.90 -38.62 4.02
CA TYR A 95 -37.72 -38.74 3.17
C TYR A 95 -38.04 -38.15 1.80
N LEU A 96 -37.02 -37.65 1.11
CA LEU A 96 -37.13 -37.26 -0.29
C LEU A 96 -36.82 -38.46 -1.19
N GLN A 97 -37.35 -38.45 -2.41
CA GLN A 97 -36.81 -39.29 -3.47
C GLN A 97 -35.29 -39.11 -3.58
N GLY A 98 -34.53 -40.20 -3.64
CA GLY A 98 -33.07 -40.16 -3.61
C GLY A 98 -32.45 -40.19 -2.20
N ASP A 99 -33.24 -40.18 -1.13
CA ASP A 99 -32.73 -40.38 0.23
C ASP A 99 -32.54 -41.86 0.57
N THR A 100 -31.75 -42.12 1.60
CA THR A 100 -31.62 -43.47 2.19
C THR A 100 -32.46 -43.54 3.46
N VAL A 101 -33.38 -44.51 3.54
CA VAL A 101 -34.16 -44.73 4.76
C VAL A 101 -33.28 -45.44 5.79
N SER A 102 -33.33 -44.98 7.03
CA SER A 102 -32.66 -45.65 8.14
C SER A 102 -33.63 -45.89 9.29
N PHE A 103 -33.42 -46.98 10.00
CA PHE A 103 -34.24 -47.36 11.14
C PHE A 103 -33.49 -47.13 12.44
N TYR A 104 -34.24 -46.68 13.43
CA TYR A 104 -33.89 -46.69 14.83
C TYR A 104 -34.41 -47.99 15.43
N LEU A 105 -33.53 -48.77 16.03
CA LEU A 105 -33.85 -50.01 16.73
C LEU A 105 -33.20 -49.98 18.10
N ASN A 106 -34.03 -50.00 19.15
CA ASN A 106 -33.62 -50.13 20.55
C ASN A 106 -34.55 -51.11 21.27
N SER A 107 -33.98 -52.02 22.04
CA SER A 107 -34.75 -52.99 22.87
C SER A 107 -34.11 -53.15 24.24
N THR A 108 -34.92 -53.20 25.31
CA THR A 108 -34.44 -53.61 26.64
C THR A 108 -34.35 -55.14 26.79
N LEU A 109 -34.97 -55.88 25.86
CA LEU A 109 -34.87 -57.33 25.77
C LEU A 109 -33.83 -57.75 24.74
N GLN A 110 -33.14 -58.85 25.02
CA GLN A 110 -32.25 -59.47 24.05
C GLN A 110 -33.07 -60.14 22.95
N PHE A 111 -32.73 -59.87 21.69
CA PHE A 111 -33.26 -60.58 20.54
C PHE A 111 -32.73 -62.02 20.51
N GLU A 112 -33.55 -62.95 20.04
CA GLU A 112 -33.20 -64.38 20.06
C GLU A 112 -31.95 -64.64 19.18
N PRO A 113 -30.83 -65.16 19.75
CA PRO A 113 -29.62 -65.41 18.98
C PRO A 113 -29.84 -66.38 17.81
N GLY A 114 -29.27 -66.08 16.64
CA GLY A 114 -29.46 -66.88 15.41
C GLY A 114 -30.76 -66.58 14.66
N THR A 115 -31.55 -65.62 15.13
CA THR A 115 -32.67 -65.03 14.39
C THR A 115 -32.28 -63.68 13.80
N ALA A 116 -33.14 -63.13 12.95
CA ALA A 116 -32.89 -61.84 12.36
C ALA A 116 -34.12 -60.94 12.41
N ILE A 117 -33.88 -59.63 12.58
CA ILE A 117 -34.89 -58.60 12.51
C ILE A 117 -35.11 -58.27 11.04
N THR A 118 -36.28 -58.60 10.51
CA THR A 118 -36.60 -58.40 9.09
C THR A 118 -37.55 -57.24 8.92
N ILE A 119 -37.12 -56.21 8.23
CA ILE A 119 -37.93 -55.01 7.97
C ILE A 119 -38.27 -54.97 6.48
N LYS A 120 -39.57 -54.95 6.21
CA LYS A 120 -40.16 -54.85 4.87
C LYS A 120 -40.80 -53.50 4.72
N THR A 121 -40.53 -52.83 3.61
CA THR A 121 -41.16 -51.54 3.26
C THR A 121 -41.96 -51.69 1.98
N THR A 122 -43.12 -51.04 1.95
CA THR A 122 -44.09 -51.12 0.86
C THR A 122 -44.54 -49.72 0.49
N ASP A 123 -44.62 -49.45 -0.81
CA ASP A 123 -45.07 -48.17 -1.33
C ASP A 123 -46.59 -47.94 -1.10
N PRO A 124 -47.15 -46.77 -1.43
CA PRO A 124 -48.55 -46.43 -1.18
C PRO A 124 -49.55 -47.29 -1.97
N VAL A 125 -49.12 -47.95 -3.05
CA VAL A 125 -49.97 -48.81 -3.89
C VAL A 125 -49.81 -50.30 -3.58
N GLY A 126 -48.98 -50.64 -2.59
CA GLY A 126 -48.80 -52.01 -2.12
C GLY A 126 -47.63 -52.76 -2.75
N ILE A 127 -46.78 -52.11 -3.54
CA ILE A 127 -45.61 -52.74 -4.16
C ILE A 127 -44.48 -52.81 -3.12
N PRO A 128 -43.92 -54.01 -2.85
CA PRO A 128 -42.76 -54.15 -1.98
C PRO A 128 -41.57 -53.40 -2.56
N PHE A 129 -41.00 -52.47 -1.79
CA PHE A 129 -39.81 -51.73 -2.20
C PHE A 129 -38.54 -52.50 -1.88
N THR A 130 -38.36 -52.85 -0.61
CA THR A 130 -37.19 -53.61 -0.16
C THR A 130 -37.49 -54.38 1.10
N THR A 131 -36.67 -55.40 1.33
CA THR A 131 -36.59 -56.15 2.58
C THR A 131 -35.13 -56.12 3.00
N PHE A 132 -34.87 -55.71 4.23
CA PHE A 132 -33.54 -55.79 4.80
C PHE A 132 -33.60 -56.47 6.16
N THR A 133 -32.47 -57.07 6.51
CA THR A 133 -32.38 -57.99 7.63
C THR A 133 -31.16 -57.61 8.46
N ILE A 134 -31.36 -57.50 9.78
CA ILE A 134 -30.31 -57.27 10.77
C ILE A 134 -30.18 -58.55 11.58
N ASP A 135 -29.02 -59.18 11.60
CA ASP A 135 -28.80 -60.36 12.45
C ASP A 135 -28.88 -59.94 13.93
N ALA A 136 -29.58 -60.72 14.75
CA ALA A 136 -29.63 -60.46 16.19
C ALA A 136 -28.24 -60.47 16.84
N ALA A 137 -27.29 -61.22 16.29
CA ALA A 137 -25.90 -61.27 16.74
C ALA A 137 -25.12 -59.96 16.52
N ASP A 138 -25.56 -59.13 15.57
CA ASP A 138 -24.90 -57.86 15.21
C ASP A 138 -25.33 -56.69 16.11
N LEU A 139 -26.35 -56.89 16.95
CA LEU A 139 -26.82 -55.86 17.88
C LEU A 139 -25.82 -55.65 19.02
N VAL A 140 -25.61 -54.38 19.37
CA VAL A 140 -24.69 -54.00 20.45
C VAL A 140 -25.48 -53.69 21.70
N ASN A 141 -25.09 -54.30 22.83
CA ASN A 141 -25.65 -53.95 24.13
C ASN A 141 -24.93 -52.72 24.71
N ILE A 142 -25.66 -51.63 24.91
CA ILE A 142 -25.18 -50.39 25.50
C ILE A 142 -26.01 -50.12 26.75
N ARG A 143 -25.42 -50.32 27.93
CA ARG A 143 -26.05 -50.06 29.24
C ARG A 143 -27.40 -50.79 29.41
N GLY A 144 -27.50 -52.04 28.95
CA GLY A 144 -28.73 -52.83 29.08
C GLY A 144 -29.75 -52.63 27.96
N VAL A 145 -29.42 -51.85 26.93
CA VAL A 145 -30.25 -51.67 25.73
C VAL A 145 -29.53 -52.25 24.52
N TRP A 146 -30.18 -53.16 23.82
CA TRP A 146 -29.72 -53.70 22.54
C TRP A 146 -30.09 -52.75 21.42
N ALA A 147 -29.09 -52.27 20.67
CA ALA A 147 -29.25 -51.29 19.62
C ALA A 147 -28.50 -51.70 18.35
N ALA A 148 -29.04 -51.33 17.19
CA ALA A 148 -28.40 -51.56 15.90
C ALA A 148 -27.41 -50.41 15.56
N PRO A 149 -26.16 -50.70 15.19
CA PRO A 149 -25.22 -49.73 14.63
C PRO A 149 -25.78 -49.01 13.39
N TYR A 150 -25.29 -47.81 13.10
CA TYR A 150 -25.82 -46.96 12.02
C TYR A 150 -25.64 -47.58 10.62
N ASP A 151 -24.48 -48.15 10.35
CA ASP A 151 -24.14 -48.82 9.10
C ASP A 151 -24.97 -50.08 8.85
N MET A 152 -25.42 -50.74 9.92
CA MET A 152 -26.28 -51.94 9.84
C MET A 152 -27.78 -51.61 9.78
N ALA A 153 -28.19 -50.45 10.32
CA ALA A 153 -29.59 -50.02 10.38
C ALA A 153 -29.97 -49.03 9.26
N THR A 154 -29.14 -48.91 8.23
CA THR A 154 -29.37 -48.05 7.05
C THR A 154 -29.70 -48.92 5.86
N LEU A 155 -30.76 -48.58 5.11
CA LEU A 155 -31.11 -49.31 3.90
C LEU A 155 -29.94 -49.28 2.92
N PRO A 156 -29.55 -50.42 2.31
CA PRO A 156 -28.55 -50.42 1.25
C PRO A 156 -29.06 -49.74 -0.03
N LEU A 157 -30.38 -49.53 -0.15
CA LEU A 157 -31.04 -49.01 -1.33
C LEU A 157 -31.57 -47.60 -1.08
N ILE A 158 -31.22 -46.71 -2.00
CA ILE A 158 -31.71 -45.33 -2.07
C ILE A 158 -33.14 -45.36 -2.63
N ILE A 159 -34.05 -44.54 -2.09
CA ILE A 159 -35.39 -44.35 -2.64
C ILE A 159 -35.24 -43.90 -4.12
N PRO A 160 -35.80 -44.63 -5.10
CA PRO A 160 -35.69 -44.26 -6.50
C PRO A 160 -36.19 -42.84 -6.77
N SER A 161 -35.58 -42.16 -7.74
CA SER A 161 -36.00 -40.81 -8.13
C SER A 161 -37.42 -40.76 -8.69
N ASP A 162 -37.95 -41.89 -9.15
CA ASP A 162 -39.29 -42.09 -9.68
C ASP A 162 -40.21 -42.86 -8.70
N ALA A 163 -39.79 -43.02 -7.44
CA ALA A 163 -40.58 -43.70 -6.42
C ALA A 163 -41.92 -43.00 -6.18
N GLN A 164 -42.98 -43.78 -5.98
CA GLN A 164 -44.31 -43.25 -5.74
C GLN A 164 -44.34 -42.34 -4.50
N LEU A 165 -44.88 -41.13 -4.67
CA LEU A 165 -45.00 -40.16 -3.57
C LEU A 165 -46.13 -40.54 -2.61
N GLY A 166 -45.98 -40.15 -1.34
CA GLY A 166 -47.00 -40.26 -0.29
C GLY A 166 -46.59 -41.16 0.87
N THR A 167 -47.57 -41.75 1.54
CA THR A 167 -47.38 -42.54 2.76
C THR A 167 -46.95 -43.96 2.45
N TRP A 168 -45.71 -44.30 2.80
CA TRP A 168 -45.16 -45.64 2.70
C TRP A 168 -45.37 -46.38 4.01
N SER A 169 -45.58 -47.69 3.92
CA SER A 169 -45.76 -48.56 5.08
C SER A 169 -44.52 -49.42 5.31
N TRP A 170 -44.27 -49.76 6.57
CA TRP A 170 -43.24 -50.71 6.93
C TRP A 170 -43.74 -51.68 8.00
N ASN A 171 -43.21 -52.89 7.95
CA ASN A 171 -43.48 -53.95 8.91
C ASN A 171 -42.15 -54.64 9.24
N ALA A 172 -41.89 -54.81 10.53
CA ALA A 172 -40.72 -55.45 11.09
C ALA A 172 -41.14 -56.73 11.82
N THR A 173 -40.53 -57.86 11.50
CA THR A 173 -40.67 -59.11 12.25
C THR A 173 -39.38 -59.43 13.00
N PHE A 174 -39.51 -59.92 14.24
CA PHE A 174 -38.38 -60.21 15.12
C PHE A 174 -38.73 -61.23 16.21
N TYR A 175 -37.71 -61.81 16.83
CA TYR A 175 -37.83 -62.80 17.90
C TYR A 175 -37.09 -62.31 19.14
N LEU A 176 -37.63 -62.59 20.32
CA LEU A 176 -37.07 -62.14 21.59
C LEU A 176 -36.81 -63.34 22.49
N THR A 177 -35.70 -63.31 23.22
CA THR A 177 -35.33 -64.35 24.20
C THR A 177 -36.38 -64.57 25.29
N LEU A 178 -37.19 -63.56 25.61
CA LEU A 178 -38.29 -63.68 26.58
C LEU A 178 -39.48 -64.49 26.05
N TYR A 179 -39.67 -64.56 24.73
CA TYR A 179 -40.73 -65.32 24.07
C TYR A 179 -40.13 -66.27 23.03
N PRO A 180 -39.46 -67.36 23.45
CA PRO A 180 -38.71 -68.22 22.54
C PRO A 180 -39.59 -68.79 21.42
N GLY A 181 -39.17 -68.58 20.17
CA GLY A 181 -39.89 -69.06 18.98
C GLY A 181 -41.20 -68.32 18.66
N GLU A 182 -41.55 -67.26 19.39
CA GLU A 182 -42.73 -66.42 19.09
C GLU A 182 -42.32 -65.23 18.21
N GLU A 183 -42.91 -65.13 17.01
CA GLU A 183 -42.66 -63.99 16.12
C GLU A 183 -43.42 -62.74 16.61
N LYS A 184 -42.67 -61.68 16.92
CA LYS A 184 -43.21 -60.37 17.26
C LYS A 184 -43.16 -59.45 16.04
N ASN A 185 -44.06 -58.46 16.03
CA ASN A 185 -44.26 -57.55 14.92
C ASN A 185 -44.25 -56.09 15.40
N ALA A 186 -43.60 -55.21 14.64
CA ALA A 186 -43.73 -53.76 14.76
C ALA A 186 -44.04 -53.17 13.38
N ALA A 187 -44.89 -52.16 13.31
CA ALA A 187 -45.28 -51.56 12.02
C ALA A 187 -45.53 -50.06 12.16
N GLY A 188 -45.48 -49.36 11.04
CA GLY A 188 -45.77 -47.94 10.96
C GLY A 188 -45.64 -47.40 9.55
N THR A 189 -45.51 -46.08 9.43
CA THR A 189 -45.40 -45.39 8.14
C THR A 189 -44.29 -44.35 8.14
N PHE A 190 -43.89 -43.92 6.94
CA PHE A 190 -43.11 -42.70 6.70
C PHE A 190 -43.57 -42.08 5.37
N GLU A 191 -43.34 -40.78 5.20
CA GLU A 191 -43.66 -40.07 3.96
C GLU A 191 -42.48 -40.12 2.99
N VAL A 192 -42.77 -40.35 1.71
CA VAL A 192 -41.83 -40.09 0.60
C VAL A 192 -42.33 -38.88 -0.18
N LEU A 193 -41.52 -37.84 -0.19
CA LEU A 193 -41.81 -36.58 -0.83
C LEU A 193 -40.99 -36.42 -2.11
N GLU A 194 -41.50 -35.60 -3.02
CA GLU A 194 -40.77 -35.25 -4.23
C GLU A 194 -39.50 -34.49 -3.86
N LYS A 195 -38.38 -34.90 -4.45
CA LYS A 195 -37.14 -34.13 -4.33
C LYS A 195 -37.33 -32.82 -5.11
N PRO A 196 -37.12 -31.65 -4.50
CA PRO A 196 -37.32 -30.39 -5.19
C PRO A 196 -36.41 -30.32 -6.43
N SER A 197 -37.00 -29.94 -7.55
CA SER A 197 -36.28 -29.69 -8.80
C SER A 197 -36.10 -28.19 -9.02
N LEU A 198 -35.16 -27.82 -9.88
CA LEU A 198 -34.98 -26.42 -10.27
C LEU A 198 -36.28 -25.81 -10.81
N ASN A 199 -36.99 -26.51 -11.69
CA ASN A 199 -38.26 -26.02 -12.24
C ASN A 199 -39.30 -25.78 -11.15
N MET A 200 -39.40 -26.67 -10.15
CA MET A 200 -40.31 -26.47 -9.01
C MET A 200 -39.92 -25.24 -8.19
N VAL A 201 -38.63 -25.02 -7.98
CA VAL A 201 -38.14 -23.81 -7.30
C VAL A 201 -38.58 -22.59 -8.08
N LEU A 202 -38.32 -22.52 -9.39
CA LEU A 202 -38.66 -21.38 -10.24
C LEU A 202 -40.17 -21.11 -10.33
N GLU A 203 -40.99 -22.15 -10.47
CA GLU A 203 -42.46 -22.01 -10.57
C GLU A 203 -43.14 -21.69 -9.24
N ARG A 204 -42.56 -22.12 -8.11
CA ARG A 204 -43.18 -22.05 -6.78
C ARG A 204 -42.31 -21.32 -5.76
N MET A 205 -41.50 -20.36 -6.19
CA MET A 205 -40.60 -19.59 -5.32
C MET A 205 -41.30 -18.92 -4.13
N ALA A 206 -42.56 -18.53 -4.28
CA ALA A 206 -43.33 -17.91 -3.20
C ALA A 206 -43.83 -18.91 -2.15
N GLU A 207 -43.88 -20.20 -2.50
CA GLU A 207 -44.42 -21.27 -1.66
C GLU A 207 -43.32 -22.11 -1.02
N LEU A 208 -42.18 -22.22 -1.70
CA LEU A 208 -40.96 -22.79 -1.15
C LEU A 208 -40.23 -21.66 -0.44
N ASP A 209 -39.96 -21.80 0.86
CA ASP A 209 -39.06 -20.87 1.54
C ASP A 209 -37.66 -21.07 0.95
N VAL A 210 -37.26 -20.18 0.04
CA VAL A 210 -36.02 -20.29 -0.74
C VAL A 210 -34.93 -19.41 -0.15
N LYS A 211 -33.78 -20.01 0.14
CA LYS A 211 -32.57 -19.30 0.54
C LYS A 211 -31.39 -19.75 -0.31
N ILE A 212 -30.64 -18.79 -0.84
CA ILE A 212 -29.34 -19.08 -1.46
C ILE A 212 -28.33 -19.27 -0.34
N GLU A 213 -27.78 -20.47 -0.23
CA GLU A 213 -26.78 -20.80 0.79
C GLU A 213 -25.36 -20.45 0.32
N GLY A 214 -25.10 -20.61 -0.97
CA GLY A 214 -23.83 -20.24 -1.57
C GLY A 214 -23.70 -20.67 -3.02
N VAL A 215 -22.48 -20.57 -3.52
CA VAL A 215 -22.10 -21.00 -4.87
C VAL A 215 -20.98 -22.01 -4.75
N LEU A 216 -21.08 -23.07 -5.56
CA LEU A 216 -20.16 -24.18 -5.59
C LEU A 216 -19.66 -24.38 -7.01
N GLN A 217 -18.38 -24.68 -7.16
CA GLN A 217 -17.82 -25.12 -8.44
C GLN A 217 -17.91 -26.65 -8.52
N LYS A 218 -18.58 -27.16 -9.54
CA LYS A 218 -18.69 -28.60 -9.79
C LYS A 218 -18.25 -28.88 -11.22
N ALA A 219 -17.12 -29.58 -11.36
CA ALA A 219 -16.35 -29.60 -12.61
C ALA A 219 -15.99 -28.17 -13.04
N ASP A 220 -16.33 -27.76 -14.26
CA ASP A 220 -16.02 -26.43 -14.80
C ASP A 220 -17.20 -25.44 -14.68
N ASP A 221 -18.35 -25.88 -14.14
CA ASP A 221 -19.57 -25.07 -14.06
C ASP A 221 -19.80 -24.55 -12.64
N LEU A 222 -20.23 -23.29 -12.53
CA LEU A 222 -20.74 -22.71 -11.29
C LEU A 222 -22.18 -23.12 -11.05
N HIS A 223 -22.46 -23.55 -9.82
CA HIS A 223 -23.80 -23.93 -9.37
C HIS A 223 -24.19 -23.16 -8.12
N LEU A 224 -25.45 -22.75 -8.03
CA LEU A 224 -26.05 -22.26 -6.80
C LEU A 224 -26.46 -23.45 -5.93
N LEU A 225 -26.14 -23.36 -4.65
CA LEU A 225 -26.75 -24.17 -3.62
C LEU A 225 -27.97 -23.44 -3.08
N ILE A 226 -29.15 -23.96 -3.39
CA ILE A 226 -30.43 -23.39 -3.05
C ILE A 226 -31.07 -24.27 -1.98
N GLN A 227 -31.23 -23.72 -0.79
CA GLN A 227 -31.96 -24.35 0.31
C GLN A 227 -33.46 -24.06 0.13
N THR A 228 -34.29 -25.10 0.23
CA THR A 228 -35.76 -25.00 0.16
C THR A 228 -36.40 -25.73 1.33
N SER A 229 -37.67 -25.43 1.61
CA SER A 229 -38.47 -26.19 2.60
C SER A 229 -38.62 -27.68 2.30
N LYS A 230 -38.28 -28.12 1.08
CA LYS A 230 -38.31 -29.52 0.62
C LYS A 230 -36.91 -30.12 0.43
N GLY A 231 -35.85 -29.42 0.81
CA GLY A 231 -34.47 -29.89 0.67
C GLY A 231 -33.62 -29.02 -0.27
N GLU A 232 -32.40 -29.47 -0.53
CA GLU A 232 -31.41 -28.74 -1.31
C GLU A 232 -31.57 -28.97 -2.82
N VAL A 233 -31.44 -27.90 -3.60
CA VAL A 233 -31.41 -27.90 -5.06
C VAL A 233 -30.08 -27.31 -5.52
N LEU A 234 -29.38 -28.05 -6.38
CA LEU A 234 -28.21 -27.54 -7.10
C LEU A 234 -28.67 -27.07 -8.47
N ALA A 235 -28.39 -25.82 -8.82
CA ALA A 235 -28.79 -25.24 -10.09
C ALA A 235 -27.59 -24.60 -10.78
N LYS A 236 -27.34 -24.91 -12.05
CA LYS A 236 -26.27 -24.23 -12.79
C LYS A 236 -26.60 -22.75 -12.90
N LEU A 237 -25.58 -21.92 -12.87
CA LEU A 237 -25.74 -20.47 -12.93
C LEU A 237 -26.46 -20.03 -14.23
N ASP A 238 -26.16 -20.70 -15.35
CA ASP A 238 -26.82 -20.43 -16.64
C ASP A 238 -28.30 -20.88 -16.67
N GLU A 239 -28.69 -21.83 -15.83
CA GLU A 239 -30.08 -22.35 -15.76
C GLU A 239 -30.99 -21.47 -14.89
N VAL A 240 -30.42 -20.63 -14.01
CA VAL A 240 -31.18 -19.71 -13.15
C VAL A 240 -31.24 -18.29 -13.73
N GLU A 241 -31.11 -18.16 -15.05
CA GLU A 241 -31.12 -16.88 -15.76
C GLU A 241 -30.17 -15.84 -15.16
N ALA A 242 -28.98 -16.28 -14.74
CA ALA A 242 -28.03 -15.41 -14.08
C ALA A 242 -27.53 -14.29 -15.00
N ARG A 243 -27.52 -13.06 -14.49
CA ARG A 243 -27.04 -11.88 -15.21
C ARG A 243 -26.14 -11.06 -14.31
N LEU A 244 -24.95 -10.76 -14.80
CA LEU A 244 -24.06 -9.80 -14.17
C LEU A 244 -24.67 -8.39 -14.24
N THR A 245 -24.92 -7.76 -13.10
CA THR A 245 -25.54 -6.43 -13.04
C THR A 245 -24.52 -5.33 -12.82
N ASN A 246 -23.62 -5.50 -11.85
CA ASN A 246 -22.53 -4.58 -11.58
C ASN A 246 -21.36 -5.30 -10.90
N THR A 247 -20.29 -4.55 -10.66
CA THR A 247 -19.19 -4.99 -9.79
C THR A 247 -19.01 -4.00 -8.65
N ILE A 248 -18.61 -4.53 -7.49
CA ILE A 248 -18.25 -3.76 -6.32
C ILE A 248 -16.79 -4.07 -5.93
N ILE A 249 -16.10 -3.10 -5.37
CA ILE A 249 -14.73 -3.29 -4.85
C ILE A 249 -14.82 -3.25 -3.33
N THR A 250 -14.39 -4.33 -2.67
CA THR A 250 -14.38 -4.39 -1.21
C THR A 250 -13.28 -3.48 -0.64
N ALA A 251 -13.35 -3.17 0.66
CA ALA A 251 -12.30 -2.40 1.34
C ALA A 251 -10.90 -3.07 1.27
N LYS A 252 -10.84 -4.37 0.95
CA LYS A 252 -9.59 -5.12 0.76
C LYS A 252 -9.08 -5.09 -0.69
N GLY A 253 -9.80 -4.45 -1.61
CA GLY A 253 -9.46 -4.39 -3.03
C GLY A 253 -9.89 -5.62 -3.83
N GLU A 254 -10.73 -6.51 -3.26
CA GLU A 254 -11.31 -7.61 -4.03
C GLU A 254 -12.46 -7.08 -4.88
N MET A 255 -12.53 -7.49 -6.16
CA MET A 255 -13.65 -7.15 -7.03
C MET A 255 -14.69 -8.27 -6.95
N LEU A 256 -15.86 -7.93 -6.45
CA LEU A 256 -17.04 -8.80 -6.45
C LEU A 256 -17.97 -8.39 -7.59
N ALA A 257 -18.70 -9.37 -8.09
CA ALA A 257 -19.71 -9.27 -9.13
C ALA A 257 -21.07 -9.49 -8.49
N ASN A 258 -21.97 -8.52 -8.64
CA ASN A 258 -23.37 -8.72 -8.25
C ASN A 258 -24.11 -9.36 -9.41
N ILE A 259 -24.77 -10.47 -9.12
CA ILE A 259 -25.44 -11.28 -10.12
C ILE A 259 -26.90 -11.40 -9.69
N ASP A 260 -27.78 -10.97 -10.57
CA ASP A 260 -29.21 -11.24 -10.46
C ASP A 260 -29.46 -12.63 -11.02
N THR A 261 -30.21 -13.44 -10.28
CA THR A 261 -30.69 -14.75 -10.74
C THR A 261 -32.19 -14.81 -10.52
N ALA A 262 -32.86 -15.75 -11.20
CA ALA A 262 -34.29 -15.99 -11.01
C ALA A 262 -34.63 -16.27 -9.54
N VAL A 263 -33.70 -16.85 -8.77
CA VAL A 263 -33.90 -17.21 -7.35
C VAL A 263 -33.44 -16.15 -6.35
N GLY A 264 -32.82 -15.05 -6.80
CA GLY A 264 -32.36 -13.95 -5.95
C GLY A 264 -31.01 -13.36 -6.37
N GLN A 265 -30.51 -12.43 -5.56
CA GLN A 265 -29.21 -11.79 -5.77
C GLN A 265 -28.08 -12.51 -5.04
N ILE A 266 -26.92 -12.59 -5.70
CA ILE A 266 -25.68 -13.13 -5.14
C ILE A 266 -24.49 -12.23 -5.45
N GLU A 267 -23.45 -12.34 -4.63
CA GLU A 267 -22.16 -11.69 -4.84
C GLU A 267 -21.08 -12.76 -4.99
N LEU A 268 -20.32 -12.71 -6.08
CA LEU A 268 -19.22 -13.64 -6.38
C LEU A 268 -17.93 -12.91 -6.63
N ARG A 269 -16.78 -13.55 -6.42
CA ARG A 269 -15.53 -12.92 -6.88
C ARG A 269 -15.52 -12.90 -8.40
N LEU A 270 -15.12 -11.77 -8.99
CA LEU A 270 -15.17 -11.62 -10.44
C LEU A 270 -14.29 -12.63 -11.19
N ASN A 271 -13.17 -13.06 -10.59
CA ASN A 271 -12.28 -14.07 -11.17
C ASN A 271 -12.89 -15.48 -11.21
N GLU A 272 -13.94 -15.74 -10.44
CA GLU A 272 -14.68 -17.01 -10.49
C GLU A 272 -15.59 -17.08 -11.73
N LEU A 273 -15.86 -15.95 -12.40
CA LEU A 273 -16.70 -15.86 -13.60
C LEU A 273 -15.92 -15.89 -14.93
N ASN A 274 -14.72 -16.49 -14.96
CA ASN A 274 -13.82 -16.51 -16.11
C ASN A 274 -13.61 -15.12 -16.75
N ALA A 275 -13.47 -14.10 -15.89
CA ALA A 275 -13.39 -12.72 -16.33
C ALA A 275 -12.13 -12.42 -17.15
N MET A 276 -12.33 -11.82 -18.32
CA MET A 276 -11.28 -11.35 -19.23
C MET A 276 -11.47 -9.87 -19.54
N ILE A 277 -10.38 -9.09 -19.49
CA ILE A 277 -10.38 -7.72 -20.01
C ILE A 277 -10.41 -7.78 -21.54
N VAL A 278 -11.36 -7.09 -22.16
CA VAL A 278 -11.54 -7.09 -23.62
C VAL A 278 -11.20 -5.75 -24.23
N ASP A 279 -11.44 -4.66 -23.49
CA ASP A 279 -11.14 -3.31 -23.96
C ASP A 279 -10.81 -2.40 -22.77
N VAL A 280 -9.98 -1.39 -23.02
CA VAL A 280 -9.64 -0.33 -22.05
C VAL A 280 -9.79 0.99 -22.76
N LYS A 281 -10.76 1.80 -22.32
CA LYS A 281 -11.06 3.09 -22.93
C LYS A 281 -11.35 4.15 -21.88
N ASP A 282 -10.71 5.31 -22.07
CA ASP A 282 -10.79 6.46 -21.18
C ASP A 282 -10.43 6.05 -19.75
N ASP A 283 -11.38 6.17 -18.81
CA ASP A 283 -11.20 5.81 -17.40
C ASP A 283 -11.86 4.47 -17.04
N THR A 284 -12.24 3.65 -18.03
CA THR A 284 -12.96 2.39 -17.80
C THR A 284 -12.30 1.21 -18.48
N VAL A 285 -12.41 0.04 -17.86
CA VAL A 285 -12.09 -1.25 -18.45
C VAL A 285 -13.38 -2.02 -18.73
N LEU A 286 -13.50 -2.58 -19.93
CA LEU A 286 -14.57 -3.49 -20.30
C LEU A 286 -14.13 -4.92 -20.01
N ILE A 287 -14.82 -5.57 -19.09
CA ILE A 287 -14.55 -6.94 -18.65
C ILE A 287 -15.67 -7.82 -19.20
N LYS A 288 -15.32 -8.91 -19.88
CA LYS A 288 -16.24 -9.95 -20.30
C LYS A 288 -16.11 -11.13 -19.34
N THR A 289 -17.25 -11.67 -18.95
CA THR A 289 -17.43 -12.87 -18.15
C THR A 289 -18.32 -13.83 -18.92
N ASP A 290 -18.51 -15.04 -18.40
CA ASP A 290 -19.48 -15.99 -18.97
C ASP A 290 -20.93 -15.47 -18.87
N LEU A 291 -21.22 -14.62 -17.87
CA LEU A 291 -22.55 -14.04 -17.62
C LEU A 291 -22.80 -12.69 -18.30
N GLY A 292 -21.86 -12.18 -19.08
CA GLY A 292 -21.98 -10.90 -19.78
C GLY A 292 -20.80 -9.96 -19.58
N THR A 293 -20.99 -8.68 -19.92
CA THR A 293 -19.94 -7.66 -19.85
C THR A 293 -20.23 -6.61 -18.80
N VAL A 294 -19.19 -6.15 -18.11
CA VAL A 294 -19.27 -5.09 -17.10
C VAL A 294 -18.18 -4.06 -17.35
N LYS A 295 -18.44 -2.81 -16.98
CA LYS A 295 -17.44 -1.74 -16.97
C LYS A 295 -16.96 -1.51 -15.54
N ALA A 296 -15.66 -1.48 -15.34
CA ALA A 296 -15.06 -1.10 -14.07
C ALA A 296 -14.23 0.18 -14.23
N ASP A 297 -14.27 1.05 -13.23
CA ASP A 297 -13.51 2.30 -13.22
C ASP A 297 -12.02 2.07 -12.92
N LEU A 298 -11.17 2.79 -13.63
CA LEU A 298 -9.71 2.84 -13.46
C LEU A 298 -9.29 4.03 -12.60
N ALA A 299 -10.18 4.56 -11.75
CA ALA A 299 -9.95 5.79 -10.97
C ALA A 299 -8.62 5.78 -10.20
N THR A 300 -8.27 4.66 -9.56
CA THR A 300 -7.00 4.49 -8.84
C THR A 300 -5.79 4.60 -9.79
N VAL A 301 -5.85 3.95 -10.96
CA VAL A 301 -4.78 4.00 -11.97
C VAL A 301 -4.66 5.41 -12.55
N LYS A 302 -5.79 6.07 -12.83
CA LYS A 302 -5.83 7.47 -13.29
C LYS A 302 -5.17 8.42 -12.29
N GLY A 303 -5.43 8.23 -11.00
CA GLY A 303 -4.80 9.00 -9.92
C GLY A 303 -3.28 8.85 -9.92
N ILE A 304 -2.78 7.62 -10.04
CA ILE A 304 -1.34 7.33 -10.13
C ILE A 304 -0.73 7.99 -11.37
N VAL A 305 -1.34 7.84 -12.55
CA VAL A 305 -0.87 8.44 -13.80
C VAL A 305 -0.85 9.97 -13.71
N SER A 306 -1.85 10.58 -13.08
CA SER A 306 -1.91 12.03 -12.85
C SER A 306 -0.81 12.51 -11.92
N GLY A 307 -0.55 11.75 -10.83
CA GLY A 307 0.56 12.01 -9.91
C GLY A 307 1.92 11.95 -10.61
N LEU A 308 2.16 10.90 -11.40
CA LEU A 308 3.36 10.78 -12.23
C LEU A 308 3.50 11.95 -13.22
N GLY A 309 2.40 12.43 -13.78
CA GLY A 309 2.39 13.64 -14.62
C GLY A 309 2.86 14.88 -13.87
N GLY A 310 2.46 15.04 -12.61
CA GLY A 310 2.95 16.09 -11.70
C GLY A 310 4.44 15.96 -11.38
N ASP A 311 4.90 14.75 -11.08
CA ASP A 311 6.32 14.47 -10.81
C ASP A 311 7.19 14.76 -12.03
N ILE A 312 6.76 14.32 -13.22
CA ILE A 312 7.44 14.60 -14.50
C ILE A 312 7.50 16.11 -14.77
N SER A 313 6.43 16.85 -14.45
CA SER A 313 6.42 18.31 -14.58
C SER A 313 7.44 18.98 -13.66
N THR A 314 7.53 18.52 -12.42
CA THR A 314 8.50 18.99 -11.43
C THR A 314 9.93 18.72 -11.90
N ILE A 315 10.21 17.50 -12.37
CA ILE A 315 11.52 17.13 -12.93
C ILE A 315 11.87 18.03 -14.12
N ARG A 316 10.92 18.28 -15.04
CA ARG A 316 11.13 19.17 -16.19
C ARG A 316 11.54 20.58 -15.75
N ASN A 317 10.88 21.12 -14.73
CA ASN A 317 11.20 22.45 -14.20
C ASN A 317 12.59 22.48 -13.55
N SER A 318 12.94 21.45 -12.76
CA SER A 318 14.28 21.34 -12.19
C SER A 318 15.36 21.25 -13.27
N VAL A 319 15.15 20.46 -14.32
CA VAL A 319 16.08 20.37 -15.46
C VAL A 319 16.23 21.72 -16.17
N ALA A 320 15.15 22.48 -16.36
CA ALA A 320 15.21 23.82 -16.93
C ALA A 320 16.04 24.78 -16.06
N SER A 321 15.89 24.73 -14.73
CA SER A 321 16.72 25.51 -13.79
C SER A 321 18.20 25.14 -13.91
N ILE A 322 18.51 23.84 -13.91
CA ILE A 322 19.89 23.34 -14.07
C ILE A 322 20.49 23.83 -15.41
N GLN A 323 19.72 23.78 -16.50
CA GLN A 323 20.18 24.29 -17.79
C GLN A 323 20.47 25.80 -17.76
N SER A 324 19.65 26.58 -17.07
CA SER A 324 19.86 28.01 -16.87
C SER A 324 21.13 28.28 -16.05
N GLU A 325 21.29 27.61 -14.91
CA GLU A 325 22.49 27.70 -14.07
C GLU A 325 23.75 27.31 -14.83
N MET A 326 23.71 26.22 -15.60
CA MET A 326 24.82 25.80 -16.46
C MET A 326 25.13 26.83 -17.56
N GLY A 327 24.12 27.52 -18.08
CA GLY A 327 24.28 28.65 -19.01
C GLY A 327 25.03 29.82 -18.35
N THR A 328 24.65 30.17 -17.12
CA THR A 328 25.34 31.20 -16.31
C THR A 328 26.78 30.79 -16.03
N ILE A 329 27.02 29.57 -15.53
CA ILE A 329 28.37 29.05 -15.27
C ILE A 329 29.22 29.10 -16.54
N LYS A 330 28.67 28.73 -17.70
CA LYS A 330 29.39 28.80 -18.99
C LYS A 330 29.76 30.24 -19.37
N ALA A 331 28.87 31.20 -19.11
CA ALA A 331 29.14 32.61 -19.36
C ALA A 331 30.22 33.15 -18.41
N GLU A 332 30.16 32.80 -17.13
CA GLU A 332 31.18 33.15 -16.12
C GLU A 332 32.54 32.55 -16.45
N LEU A 333 32.61 31.26 -16.82
CA LEU A 333 33.85 30.62 -17.27
C LEU A 333 34.42 31.26 -18.54
N LYS A 334 33.56 31.69 -19.47
CA LYS A 334 33.99 32.45 -20.67
C LYS A 334 34.56 33.81 -20.29
N ALA A 335 33.98 34.50 -19.30
CA ALA A 335 34.50 35.77 -18.79
C ALA A 335 35.83 35.61 -18.05
N LEU A 336 36.02 34.52 -17.30
CA LEU A 336 37.28 34.21 -16.62
C LEU A 336 38.41 33.86 -17.59
N ASN A 337 38.10 33.33 -18.77
CA ASN A 337 39.05 33.05 -19.86
C ASN A 337 39.60 34.30 -20.58
N GLY A 338 39.60 35.47 -19.94
CA GLY A 338 40.55 36.54 -20.28
C GLY A 338 41.97 35.94 -20.30
N LYS A 339 42.64 36.02 -21.46
CA LYS A 339 43.81 35.22 -21.79
C LYS A 339 44.97 35.55 -20.85
N ILE A 340 45.45 34.60 -20.05
CA ILE A 340 46.75 34.72 -19.39
C ILE A 340 47.82 34.67 -20.48
N THR A 341 48.49 35.79 -20.74
CA THR A 341 49.46 35.92 -21.85
C THR A 341 50.88 35.58 -21.44
N SER A 342 51.19 35.66 -20.14
CA SER A 342 52.53 35.41 -19.59
C SER A 342 52.48 35.21 -18.06
N VAL A 343 53.37 34.37 -17.54
CA VAL A 343 53.69 34.25 -16.11
C VAL A 343 55.20 34.29 -15.93
N GLN A 344 55.72 35.28 -15.19
CA GLN A 344 57.14 35.38 -14.80
C GLN A 344 57.25 35.80 -13.33
N ASN A 345 58.18 35.17 -12.58
CA ASN A 345 58.45 35.44 -11.16
C ASN A 345 57.22 35.44 -10.24
N GLY A 346 56.24 34.57 -10.48
CA GLY A 346 55.06 34.40 -9.62
C GLY A 346 53.89 35.35 -9.89
N THR A 347 53.99 36.24 -10.89
CA THR A 347 52.92 37.17 -11.28
C THR A 347 52.34 36.79 -12.65
N ALA A 348 51.01 36.66 -12.74
CA ALA A 348 50.30 36.34 -13.98
C ALA A 348 49.76 37.61 -14.66
N THR A 349 50.05 37.80 -15.95
CA THR A 349 49.53 38.89 -16.77
C THR A 349 48.24 38.45 -17.46
N ILE A 350 47.13 39.13 -17.17
CA ILE A 350 45.80 38.81 -17.70
C ILE A 350 45.43 39.84 -18.78
N GLU A 351 45.24 39.37 -20.01
CA GLU A 351 44.63 40.16 -21.10
C GLU A 351 43.11 40.11 -20.92
N THR A 352 42.53 41.22 -20.47
CA THR A 352 41.07 41.40 -20.36
C THR A 352 40.58 42.30 -21.49
N SER A 353 39.32 42.14 -21.91
CA SER A 353 38.67 42.98 -22.92
C SER A 353 38.32 44.40 -22.44
N ILE A 354 39.01 44.91 -21.42
CA ILE A 354 38.99 46.34 -21.13
C ILE A 354 39.77 46.95 -22.30
N GLY A 355 39.05 47.62 -23.21
CA GLY A 355 39.56 48.10 -24.49
C GLY A 355 40.79 49.00 -24.37
N GLU A 356 41.29 49.48 -25.52
CA GLU A 356 42.20 50.63 -25.57
C GLU A 356 41.80 51.62 -24.46
N LEU A 357 42.68 51.84 -23.48
CA LEU A 357 42.55 52.92 -22.51
C LEU A 357 42.76 54.24 -23.27
N THR A 358 41.78 54.62 -24.07
CA THR A 358 41.56 55.96 -24.63
C THR A 358 40.73 56.81 -23.67
N GLY A 359 40.78 56.49 -22.37
CA GLY A 359 40.42 57.43 -21.32
C GLY A 359 41.65 58.29 -21.06
N ASN A 360 41.51 59.61 -21.19
CA ASN A 360 42.47 60.58 -20.64
C ASN A 360 42.99 60.07 -19.29
N LEU A 361 44.23 59.57 -19.28
CA LEU A 361 44.90 59.20 -18.04
C LEU A 361 45.23 60.52 -17.35
N THR A 362 44.25 61.10 -16.67
CA THR A 362 44.52 62.08 -15.62
C THR A 362 45.16 61.26 -14.50
N ALA A 363 46.45 60.95 -14.66
CA ALA A 363 47.31 60.51 -13.59
C ALA A 363 47.25 61.64 -12.55
N THR A 364 46.35 61.50 -11.58
CA THR A 364 45.95 62.58 -10.68
C THR A 364 47.06 62.92 -9.68
N HIS A 365 48.12 62.11 -9.61
CA HIS A 365 49.35 62.38 -8.83
C HIS A 365 50.63 62.00 -9.61
N ALA A 366 50.87 62.60 -10.77
CA ALA A 366 52.16 62.44 -11.46
C ALA A 366 53.23 63.39 -10.89
N SER A 367 54.41 62.85 -10.54
CA SER A 367 55.59 63.64 -10.17
C SER A 367 56.83 63.18 -10.96
N ILE A 368 57.73 64.10 -11.28
CA ILE A 368 58.96 63.76 -12.00
C ILE A 368 59.92 63.03 -11.05
N LYS A 369 60.25 61.78 -11.36
CA LYS A 369 61.21 60.96 -10.61
C LYS A 369 62.64 61.10 -11.13
N ASN A 370 62.81 61.15 -12.45
CA ASN A 370 64.12 61.23 -13.11
C ASN A 370 64.05 61.96 -14.45
N LEU A 371 65.10 62.70 -14.81
CA LEU A 371 65.29 63.43 -16.06
C LEU A 371 66.59 62.96 -16.74
N ASN A 372 66.49 62.57 -18.01
CA ASN A 372 67.63 62.19 -18.84
C ASN A 372 67.48 62.77 -20.25
N GLY A 373 68.12 63.91 -20.48
CA GLY A 373 68.10 64.62 -21.77
C GLY A 373 66.69 65.14 -22.06
N THR A 374 66.02 64.54 -23.03
CA THR A 374 64.67 64.93 -23.49
C THR A 374 63.54 64.05 -22.93
N VAL A 375 63.85 63.08 -22.07
CA VAL A 375 62.87 62.14 -21.50
C VAL A 375 62.75 62.32 -19.99
N ALA A 376 61.51 62.42 -19.51
CA ALA A 376 61.18 62.40 -18.10
C ALA A 376 60.56 61.06 -17.71
N THR A 377 61.01 60.50 -16.58
CA THR A 377 60.34 59.36 -15.93
C THR A 377 59.46 59.91 -14.81
N LEU A 378 58.15 59.73 -14.95
CA LEU A 378 57.13 60.13 -13.99
C LEU A 378 56.82 58.97 -13.06
N GLN A 379 56.74 59.22 -11.76
CA GLN A 379 56.06 58.32 -10.83
C GLN A 379 54.58 58.71 -10.78
N THR A 380 53.71 57.74 -11.02
CA THR A 380 52.25 57.87 -10.87
C THR A 380 51.74 56.81 -9.89
N ASP A 381 50.48 56.91 -9.47
CA ASP A 381 49.80 55.87 -8.67
C ASP A 381 49.72 54.51 -9.41
N LEU A 382 49.86 54.52 -10.74
CA LEU A 382 49.84 53.34 -11.60
C LEU A 382 51.25 52.82 -11.96
N GLY A 383 52.31 53.43 -11.42
CA GLY A 383 53.71 53.07 -11.69
C GLY A 383 54.49 54.13 -12.45
N GLU A 384 55.67 53.75 -12.95
CA GLU A 384 56.56 54.64 -13.70
C GLU A 384 56.16 54.78 -15.17
N VAL A 385 56.08 56.02 -15.66
CA VAL A 385 55.75 56.34 -17.05
C VAL A 385 56.85 57.19 -17.64
N LYS A 386 57.35 56.85 -18.84
CA LYS A 386 58.30 57.68 -19.57
C LYS A 386 57.56 58.55 -20.56
N VAL A 387 57.79 59.86 -20.49
CA VAL A 387 57.19 60.84 -21.39
C VAL A 387 58.27 61.74 -21.97
N SER A 388 57.99 62.33 -23.13
CA SER A 388 58.86 63.38 -23.63
C SER A 388 58.72 64.62 -22.74
N ILE A 389 59.84 65.28 -22.46
CA ILE A 389 59.85 66.56 -21.73
C ILE A 389 59.02 67.63 -22.46
N ASN A 390 58.93 67.55 -23.79
CA ASN A 390 58.06 68.43 -24.59
C ASN A 390 56.57 68.20 -24.30
N GLU A 391 56.17 66.95 -24.03
CA GLU A 391 54.79 66.59 -23.68
C GLU A 391 54.43 67.07 -22.26
N LEU A 392 55.43 67.30 -21.41
CA LEU A 392 55.27 67.96 -20.11
C LEU A 392 55.15 69.49 -20.22
N GLY A 393 55.26 70.05 -21.43
CA GLY A 393 55.25 71.51 -21.64
C GLY A 393 56.40 72.21 -20.91
N ALA A 394 57.56 71.54 -20.76
CA ALA A 394 58.69 72.09 -20.04
C ALA A 394 59.23 73.35 -20.73
N ARG A 395 59.23 74.47 -20.00
CA ARG A 395 59.74 75.75 -20.48
C ARG A 395 60.61 76.40 -19.41
N ILE A 396 61.66 77.06 -19.85
CA ILE A 396 62.43 77.94 -18.97
C ILE A 396 61.53 79.13 -18.60
N ALA A 397 61.35 79.36 -17.31
CA ALA A 397 60.49 80.40 -16.76
C ALA A 397 61.29 81.64 -16.34
N THR A 398 62.45 81.43 -15.70
CA THR A 398 63.37 82.50 -15.29
C THR A 398 64.82 82.00 -15.32
N VAL A 399 65.77 82.90 -15.63
CA VAL A 399 67.21 82.66 -15.45
C VAL A 399 67.82 83.84 -14.70
N GLU A 400 68.41 83.58 -13.54
CA GLU A 400 69.15 84.57 -12.75
C GLU A 400 70.58 84.05 -12.52
N GLY A 401 71.54 84.58 -13.29
CA GLY A 401 72.90 84.05 -13.32
C GLY A 401 72.93 82.60 -13.84
N LEU A 402 73.34 81.65 -13.01
CA LEU A 402 73.36 80.22 -13.33
C LEU A 402 72.12 79.45 -12.85
N ASN A 403 71.20 80.09 -12.12
CA ASN A 403 70.00 79.45 -11.60
C ASN A 403 68.87 79.54 -12.63
N VAL A 404 68.27 78.39 -12.97
CA VAL A 404 67.20 78.27 -13.96
C VAL A 404 65.96 77.67 -13.32
N THR A 405 64.81 78.33 -13.49
CA THR A 405 63.51 77.77 -13.14
C THR A 405 62.86 77.17 -14.38
N ILE A 406 62.43 75.92 -14.32
CA ILE A 406 61.73 75.21 -15.40
C ILE A 406 60.30 74.95 -14.93
N ALA A 407 59.33 75.47 -15.67
CA ALA A 407 57.91 75.18 -15.45
C ALA A 407 57.46 74.02 -16.33
N THR A 408 56.72 73.08 -15.76
CA THR A 408 56.07 71.96 -16.46
C THR A 408 54.60 71.88 -16.06
N CYS A 409 53.81 71.08 -16.77
CA CYS A 409 52.44 70.77 -16.36
C CYS A 409 52.33 70.02 -15.02
N LEU A 410 53.46 69.50 -14.49
CA LEU A 410 53.55 68.80 -13.21
C LEU A 410 54.16 69.67 -12.08
N GLY A 411 54.39 70.96 -12.34
CA GLY A 411 54.99 71.91 -11.40
C GLY A 411 56.30 72.51 -11.89
N SER A 412 56.94 73.31 -11.04
CA SER A 412 58.19 74.03 -11.35
C SER A 412 59.38 73.43 -10.60
N PHE A 413 60.53 73.36 -11.27
CA PHE A 413 61.78 72.84 -10.73
C PHE A 413 62.91 73.85 -10.90
N HIS A 414 63.90 73.82 -10.01
CA HIS A 414 65.07 74.71 -10.05
C HIS A 414 66.32 73.91 -10.36
N GLY A 415 67.06 74.32 -11.39
CA GLY A 415 68.32 73.70 -11.78
C GLY A 415 69.43 74.71 -12.00
N THR A 416 70.62 74.19 -12.27
CA THR A 416 71.79 74.99 -12.63
C THR A 416 72.06 74.84 -14.12
N LEU A 417 72.25 75.95 -14.83
CA LEU A 417 72.62 75.96 -16.23
C LEU A 417 74.06 75.45 -16.40
N GLU A 418 74.25 74.36 -17.11
CA GLU A 418 75.57 73.80 -17.41
C GLU A 418 76.13 74.38 -18.73
N SER A 419 75.33 74.39 -19.79
CA SER A 419 75.70 75.00 -21.08
C SER A 419 74.47 75.40 -21.89
N ILE A 420 74.70 76.21 -22.93
CA ILE A 420 73.71 76.51 -23.94
C ILE A 420 74.34 76.26 -25.30
N ASP A 421 73.78 75.30 -26.03
CA ASP A 421 74.20 74.96 -27.38
C ASP A 421 73.10 75.36 -28.37
N SER A 422 73.37 76.44 -29.11
CA SER A 422 72.40 77.10 -30.00
C SER A 422 71.12 77.53 -29.25
N ASN A 423 70.04 76.76 -29.35
CA ASN A 423 68.74 77.04 -28.77
C ASN A 423 68.32 76.01 -27.69
N ILE A 424 69.23 75.14 -27.28
CA ILE A 424 68.99 74.13 -26.23
C ILE A 424 69.82 74.49 -25.01
N ALA A 425 69.16 74.58 -23.85
CA ALA A 425 69.81 74.74 -22.57
C ALA A 425 69.96 73.38 -21.89
N ASN A 426 71.19 73.07 -21.49
CA ASN A 426 71.50 71.89 -20.68
C ASN A 426 71.48 72.29 -19.22
N ILE A 427 70.51 71.77 -18.47
CA ILE A 427 70.26 72.16 -17.08
C ILE A 427 70.34 70.91 -16.20
N LEU A 428 71.10 71.01 -15.11
CA LEU A 428 71.14 69.99 -14.08
C LEU A 428 70.15 70.35 -12.97
N VAL A 429 69.14 69.50 -12.77
CA VAL A 429 68.21 69.65 -11.65
C VAL A 429 68.65 68.72 -10.51
N PRO A 430 69.00 69.26 -9.33
CA PRO A 430 69.48 68.47 -8.21
C PRO A 430 68.49 67.36 -7.82
N GLY A 431 68.99 66.14 -7.66
CA GLY A 431 68.20 64.99 -7.20
C GLY A 431 67.28 64.34 -8.24
N ILE A 432 67.06 64.95 -9.41
CA ILE A 432 66.22 64.37 -10.47
C ILE A 432 66.96 64.17 -11.81
N GLY A 433 68.03 64.89 -12.13
CA GLY A 433 68.84 64.61 -13.33
C GLY A 433 68.97 65.78 -14.31
N ARG A 434 69.37 65.47 -15.55
CA ARG A 434 69.66 66.47 -16.59
C ARG A 434 68.50 66.61 -17.56
N ILE A 435 68.20 67.86 -17.93
CA ILE A 435 67.17 68.22 -18.89
C ILE A 435 67.75 69.07 -20.02
N GLU A 436 67.37 68.71 -21.24
CA GLU A 436 67.55 69.49 -22.45
C GLU A 436 66.26 70.25 -22.72
N ALA A 437 66.25 71.56 -22.47
CA ALA A 437 65.07 72.41 -22.64
C ALA A 437 65.28 73.42 -23.77
N LEU A 438 64.23 73.65 -24.55
CA LEU A 438 64.26 74.60 -25.66
C LEU A 438 64.07 76.03 -25.13
N VAL A 439 64.95 76.93 -25.52
CA VAL A 439 64.90 78.35 -25.13
C VAL A 439 63.90 79.05 -26.04
N SER A 440 62.66 79.24 -25.57
CA SER A 440 61.51 79.45 -26.45
C SER A 440 61.15 80.90 -26.79
N THR A 441 61.78 81.92 -26.19
CA THR A 441 61.53 83.33 -26.56
C THR A 441 62.80 84.18 -26.57
N ALA A 442 62.82 85.21 -27.42
CA ALA A 442 63.91 86.19 -27.51
C ALA A 442 64.17 86.97 -26.20
N GLU A 443 63.25 86.87 -25.24
CA GLU A 443 63.36 87.43 -23.89
C GLU A 443 64.34 86.61 -23.02
N ASP A 444 64.40 85.29 -23.21
CA ASP A 444 65.39 84.39 -22.57
C ASP A 444 66.78 84.51 -23.21
N ALA A 445 66.86 84.96 -24.47
CA ALA A 445 68.12 85.27 -25.14
C ALA A 445 68.75 86.58 -24.59
N SER A 446 67.98 87.43 -23.90
CA SER A 446 68.47 88.65 -23.24
C SER A 446 69.44 88.36 -22.09
N ILE A 447 69.22 87.25 -21.37
CA ILE A 447 70.05 86.85 -20.23
C ILE A 447 71.45 86.40 -20.70
N ARG A 448 71.55 85.93 -21.96
CA ARG A 448 72.83 85.70 -22.65
C ARG A 448 73.53 86.99 -23.07
N ALA A 449 72.83 88.11 -23.20
CA ALA A 449 73.44 89.40 -23.51
C ALA A 449 74.10 90.03 -22.27
N GLU A 450 73.49 89.94 -21.09
CA GLU A 450 73.99 90.64 -19.88
C GLU A 450 75.17 89.91 -19.20
N SER A 451 75.17 88.58 -19.27
CA SER A 451 76.27 87.73 -18.76
C SER A 451 77.50 87.74 -19.67
N ALA A 452 77.31 87.87 -20.99
CA ALA A 452 78.42 87.98 -21.95
C ALA A 452 78.96 89.43 -22.08
N ALA A 453 78.11 90.45 -21.87
CA ALA A 453 78.51 91.87 -21.97
C ALA A 453 79.34 92.37 -20.77
N THR A 454 79.14 91.82 -19.58
CA THR A 454 79.96 92.14 -18.39
C THR A 454 81.37 91.53 -18.46
N GLY A 455 81.54 90.40 -19.16
CA GLY A 455 82.85 89.76 -19.36
C GLY A 455 83.70 90.37 -20.48
N VAL A 456 83.09 90.89 -21.56
CA VAL A 456 83.83 91.37 -22.74
C VAL A 456 84.19 92.87 -22.66
N SER A 457 83.40 93.70 -21.95
CA SER A 457 83.69 95.14 -21.87
C SER A 457 84.97 95.46 -21.08
N THR A 458 85.31 94.66 -20.07
CA THR A 458 86.50 94.85 -19.22
C THR A 458 87.81 94.58 -19.97
N ILE A 459 87.81 93.68 -20.96
CA ILE A 459 89.01 93.28 -21.72
C ILE A 459 89.29 94.26 -22.88
N MET A 460 88.24 94.86 -23.46
CA MET A 460 88.40 95.80 -24.58
C MET A 460 88.88 97.19 -24.14
N TYR A 461 88.46 97.66 -22.95
CA TYR A 461 88.96 98.93 -22.39
C TYR A 461 90.45 98.88 -22.01
N MET A 462 90.98 97.74 -21.55
CA MET A 462 92.41 97.61 -21.25
C MET A 462 93.30 97.62 -22.49
N THR A 463 92.83 97.06 -23.61
CA THR A 463 93.63 96.95 -24.85
C THR A 463 93.67 98.25 -25.65
N VAL A 464 92.58 99.02 -25.67
CA VAL A 464 92.53 100.34 -26.34
C VAL A 464 93.24 101.42 -25.51
N ALA A 465 93.18 101.37 -24.17
CA ALA A 465 93.91 102.30 -23.31
C ALA A 465 95.44 102.15 -23.42
N LEU A 466 95.95 100.91 -23.61
CA LEU A 466 97.39 100.67 -23.80
C LEU A 466 97.90 101.17 -25.17
N ALA A 467 97.09 101.07 -26.22
CA ALA A 467 97.46 101.54 -27.56
C ALA A 467 97.45 103.08 -27.68
N ALA A 468 96.56 103.78 -26.98
CA ALA A 468 96.52 105.25 -26.93
C ALA A 468 97.67 105.88 -26.11
N ALA A 469 98.16 105.18 -25.08
CA ALA A 469 99.31 105.64 -24.30
C ALA A 469 100.63 105.58 -25.09
N ALA A 470 100.79 104.59 -25.98
CA ALA A 470 102.00 104.43 -26.80
C ALA A 470 102.16 105.48 -27.92
N THR A 471 101.06 106.03 -28.44
CA THR A 471 101.09 107.07 -29.49
C THR A 471 101.28 108.48 -28.93
N LEU A 472 100.88 108.75 -27.69
CA LEU A 472 101.12 110.04 -27.02
C LEU A 472 102.59 110.22 -26.58
N ILE A 473 103.27 109.13 -26.21
CA ILE A 473 104.71 109.19 -25.82
C ILE A 473 105.62 109.41 -27.04
N SER A 474 105.25 108.90 -28.22
CA SER A 474 106.02 109.14 -29.46
C SER A 474 105.82 110.56 -30.02
N ALA A 475 104.62 111.15 -29.88
CA ALA A 475 104.36 112.54 -30.28
C ALA A 475 105.02 113.59 -29.35
N ALA A 476 105.13 113.30 -28.04
CA ALA A 476 105.78 114.20 -27.07
C ALA A 476 107.30 114.33 -27.31
N ASN A 477 107.99 113.24 -27.68
CA ASN A 477 109.42 113.28 -28.02
C ASN A 477 109.71 114.03 -29.33
N PHE A 478 108.78 114.00 -30.28
CA PHE A 478 108.88 114.75 -31.54
C PHE A 478 108.73 116.27 -31.32
N LEU A 479 107.93 116.70 -30.34
CA LEU A 479 107.75 118.12 -30.01
C LEU A 479 108.87 118.69 -29.12
N GLN A 480 109.49 117.90 -28.23
CA GLN A 480 110.65 118.37 -27.44
C GLN A 480 111.93 118.51 -28.26
N THR A 481 112.15 117.68 -29.29
CA THR A 481 113.29 117.83 -30.21
C THR A 481 113.13 119.05 -31.13
N LYS A 482 111.90 119.36 -31.58
CA LYS A 482 111.65 120.57 -32.38
C LYS A 482 111.76 121.88 -31.56
N ARG A 483 111.55 121.84 -30.24
CA ARG A 483 111.65 123.01 -29.34
C ARG A 483 113.07 123.34 -28.85
N ARG A 484 114.07 122.49 -29.10
CA ARG A 484 115.50 122.78 -28.83
C ARG A 484 116.31 123.21 -30.07
N ALA A 485 115.71 123.22 -31.25
CA ALA A 485 116.38 123.62 -32.50
C ALA A 485 116.08 125.06 -32.96
N THR A 486 115.30 125.84 -32.19
CA THR A 486 114.97 127.25 -32.48
C THR A 486 114.99 128.15 -31.24
N SER A 487 116.06 128.02 -30.44
CA SER A 487 116.55 129.08 -29.54
C SER A 487 118.06 129.19 -29.70
#